data_AF-A0A432T4X4-F1
#
_entry.id   AF-A0A432T4X4-F1
#
_cell.length_a   1.000
_cell.length_b   1.000
_cell.length_c   1.000
_cell.angle_alpha   90.00
_cell.angle_beta   90.00
_cell.angle_gamma   90.00
#
_symmetry.space_group_name_H-M   'P 1'
#
loop_
_entity.id
_entity.type
_entity.pdbx_description
1 polymer ?
#
loop_
_entity_poly.entity_id
_entity_poly.type
_entity_poly.pdbx_seq_one_letter_code
_entity_poly.pdbx_strand_id
1 'polypeptide(L)'
;YIAWGSIFAMEVLLADNGVQGAKEWFKQRYTFKTFKIEFYAFYPMIGLMYLFLEILPNLFSRKSIIHFSPSRVLKEMEVLLK
;
A
#
# COMPACT_ATOMS: atom_id res chain seq x y z
N TYR A 1 -4.55 -11.30 -12.25
CA TYR A 1 -4.84 -11.15 -10.82
C TYR A 1 -3.58 -10.93 -9.98
N ILE A 2 -2.61 -11.85 -9.94
CA ILE A 2 -1.39 -11.71 -9.10
C ILE A 2 -0.57 -10.46 -9.46
N ALA A 3 -0.30 -10.20 -10.74
CA ALA A 3 0.46 -9.03 -11.17
C ALA A 3 -0.19 -7.71 -10.74
N TRP A 4 -1.51 -7.57 -10.93
CA TRP A 4 -2.24 -6.38 -10.50
C TRP A 4 -2.26 -6.23 -8.99
N GLY A 5 -2.55 -7.30 -8.25
CA GLY A 5 -2.51 -7.28 -6.78
C GLY A 5 -1.14 -6.93 -6.23
N SER A 6 -0.06 -7.33 -6.92
CA SER A 6 1.31 -6.97 -6.54
C SER A 6 1.62 -5.49 -6.78
N ILE A 7 1.20 -4.94 -7.93
CA ILE A 7 1.32 -3.50 -8.21
C ILE A 7 0.51 -2.71 -7.17
N PHE A 8 -0.75 -3.07 -6.97
CA PHE A 8 -1.62 -2.42 -5.99
C PHE A 8 -1.02 -2.48 -4.58
N ALA A 9 -0.52 -3.64 -4.16
CA ALA A 9 0.12 -3.81 -2.86
C ALA A 9 1.35 -2.91 -2.69
N MET A 10 2.20 -2.83 -3.72
CA MET A 10 3.37 -1.96 -3.71
C MET A 10 2.96 -0.50 -3.59
N GLU A 11 2.02 -0.05 -4.42
CA GLU A 11 1.52 1.32 -4.41
C GLU A 11 0.89 1.68 -3.07
N VAL A 12 0.13 0.77 -2.44
CA VAL A 12 -0.43 0.97 -1.09
C VAL A 12 0.68 1.22 -0.08
N LEU A 13 1.72 0.37 -0.07
CA LEU A 13 2.82 0.47 0.87
C LEU A 13 3.64 1.75 0.65
N LEU A 14 3.90 2.11 -0.61
CA LEU A 14 4.56 3.37 -0.97
C LEU A 14 3.73 4.59 -0.54
N ALA A 15 2.41 4.55 -0.77
CA ALA A 15 1.52 5.64 -0.40
C ALA A 15 1.45 5.82 1.13
N ASP A 16 1.42 4.74 1.91
CA ASP A 16 1.45 4.78 3.38
C ASP A 16 2.76 5.34 3.94
N ASN A 17 3.84 5.25 3.16
CA ASN A 17 5.14 5.83 3.49
C ASN A 17 5.36 7.22 2.84
N GLY A 18 4.29 7.85 2.36
CA GLY A 18 4.28 9.24 1.92
C GLY A 18 4.82 9.50 0.52
N VAL A 19 5.04 8.45 -0.29
CA VAL A 19 5.53 8.60 -1.66
C VAL A 19 4.46 9.26 -2.54
N GLN A 20 4.75 10.46 -3.06
CA GLN A 20 3.77 11.26 -3.80
C GLN A 20 3.34 10.59 -5.12
N GLY A 21 4.27 9.95 -5.83
CA GLY A 21 3.95 9.24 -7.07
C GLY A 21 2.90 8.15 -6.88
N ALA A 22 2.94 7.44 -5.75
CA ALA A 22 1.93 6.42 -5.42
C ALA A 22 0.56 7.04 -5.13
N LYS A 23 0.54 8.15 -4.39
CA LYS A 23 -0.69 8.92 -4.13
C LYS A 23 -1.32 9.44 -5.43
N GLU A 24 -0.51 9.94 -6.36
CA GLU A 24 -0.96 10.37 -7.69
C GLU A 24 -1.47 9.20 -8.54
N TRP A 25 -0.79 8.06 -8.48
CA TRP A 25 -1.20 6.85 -9.18
C TRP A 25 -2.63 6.42 -8.78
N PHE A 26 -2.93 6.46 -7.48
CA PHE A 26 -4.29 6.18 -6.97
C PHE A 26 -5.30 7.24 -7.42
N LYS A 27 -4.98 8.53 -7.34
CA LYS A 27 -5.87 9.62 -7.81
C LYS A 27 -6.29 9.46 -9.27
N GLN A 28 -5.38 8.98 -10.12
CA GLN A 28 -5.65 8.81 -11.55
C GLN A 28 -6.53 7.59 -11.87
N ARG A 29 -6.60 6.60 -10.97
CA ARG A 29 -7.17 5.27 -11.28
C ARG A 29 -8.35 4.87 -10.41
N TYR A 30 -8.51 5.49 -9.22
CA TYR A 30 -9.44 5.03 -8.21
C TYR A 30 -10.34 6.14 -7.69
N THR A 31 -11.59 5.76 -7.42
CA THR A 31 -12.43 6.44 -6.43
C THR A 31 -12.18 5.77 -5.08
N PHE A 32 -12.50 6.45 -3.98
CA PHE A 32 -12.40 5.82 -2.66
C PHE A 32 -13.19 4.50 -2.57
N LYS A 33 -14.36 4.41 -3.23
CA LYS A 33 -15.18 3.20 -3.23
C LYS A 33 -14.46 2.02 -3.88
N THR A 34 -13.93 2.20 -5.10
CA THR A 34 -13.19 1.13 -5.79
C THR A 34 -11.89 0.79 -5.10
N PHE A 35 -11.17 1.80 -4.58
CA PHE A 35 -9.96 1.58 -3.78
C PHE A 35 -10.24 0.69 -2.57
N LYS A 36 -11.29 1.01 -1.80
CA LYS A 36 -11.65 0.26 -0.59
C LYS A 36 -11.95 -1.21 -0.89
N ILE A 37 -12.66 -1.48 -1.99
CA ILE A 37 -12.96 -2.86 -2.42
C ILE A 37 -11.68 -3.62 -2.73
N GLU A 38 -10.80 -3.05 -3.55
CA GLU A 38 -9.52 -3.68 -3.92
C GLU A 38 -8.57 -3.81 -2.73
N PHE A 39 -8.57 -2.85 -1.82
CA PHE A 39 -7.79 -2.90 -0.58
C PHE A 39 -8.15 -4.12 0.27
N TYR A 40 -9.44 -4.43 0.42
CA TYR A 40 -9.85 -5.65 1.12
C TYR A 40 -9.58 -6.92 0.30
N ALA A 41 -9.82 -6.88 -1.02
CA ALA A 41 -9.57 -8.03 -1.89
C ALA A 41 -8.08 -8.45 -1.91
N PHE A 42 -7.18 -7.47 -1.93
CA PHE A 42 -5.74 -7.67 -1.98
C PHE A 42 -5.05 -7.57 -0.61
N TYR A 43 -5.80 -7.49 0.48
CA TYR A 43 -5.23 -7.41 1.83
C TYR A 43 -4.19 -8.51 2.14
N PRO A 44 -4.42 -9.79 1.77
CA PRO A 44 -3.40 -10.84 1.95
C PRO A 44 -2.12 -10.56 1.17
N MET A 45 -2.23 -9.99 -0.03
CA MET A 45 -1.08 -9.66 -0.89
C MET A 45 -0.32 -8.44 -0.37
N ILE A 46 -1.01 -7.43 0.17
CA ILE A 46 -0.39 -6.28 0.85
C ILE A 46 0.43 -6.77 2.04
N GLY A 47 -0.15 -7.64 2.88
CA GLY A 47 0.54 -8.22 4.03
C GLY A 47 1.76 -9.05 3.61
N LEU A 48 1.63 -9.89 2.58
CA LEU A 48 2.75 -10.67 2.05
C LEU A 48 3.89 -9.75 1.56
N MET A 49 3.56 -8.69 0.82
CA MET A 49 4.55 -7.75 0.30
C MET A 49 5.21 -6.95 1.42
N TYR A 50 4.45 -6.54 2.43
CA TYR A 50 4.98 -5.91 3.64
C TYR A 50 5.99 -6.82 4.35
N LEU A 51 5.66 -8.10 4.55
CA LEU A 51 6.57 -9.08 5.14
C LEU A 51 7.86 -9.23 4.33
N PHE A 52 7.77 -9.35 2.99
CA PHE A 52 8.95 -9.40 2.13
C PHE A 52 9.83 -8.15 2.29
N LEU A 53 9.22 -6.97 2.35
CA LEU A 53 9.91 -5.71 2.52
C LEU A 53 10.42 -5.45 3.94
N GLU A 54 9.93 -6.15 4.97
CA GLU A 54 10.53 -6.12 6.32
C GLU A 54 11.70 -7.12 6.45
N ILE A 55 11.62 -8.27 5.78
CA ILE A 55 12.66 -9.29 5.79
C ILE A 55 13.96 -8.78 5.15
N LEU A 56 13.86 -8.09 4.01
CA LEU A 56 15.02 -7.52 3.30
C LEU A 56 15.86 -6.55 4.16
N PRO A 57 15.29 -5.50 4.81
CA PRO A 57 16.00 -4.65 5.73
C PRO A 57 16.55 -5.41 6.92
N ASN A 58 15.81 -6.34 7.51
CA ASN A 58 16.32 -7.12 8.66
C ASN A 58 17.61 -7.89 8.34
N LEU A 59 17.86 -8.24 7.07
CA LEU A 59 19.12 -8.86 6.63
C LEU A 59 20.29 -7.85 6.51
N PHE A 60 20.02 -6.58 6.22
CA PHE A 60 21.04 -5.55 5.94
C PHE A 60 21.20 -4.48 7.04
N SER A 61 20.17 -4.20 7.83
CA SER A 61 20.11 -3.13 8.83
C SER A 61 18.96 -3.40 9.81
N ARG A 62 19.26 -3.55 11.11
CA ARG A 62 18.29 -3.82 12.21
C ARG A 62 17.21 -2.71 12.46
N LYS A 63 16.90 -1.87 11.47
CA LYS A 63 15.88 -0.82 11.55
C LYS A 63 14.74 -1.15 10.61
N SER A 64 13.50 -1.15 11.12
CA SER A 64 12.32 -1.18 10.27
C SER A 64 12.28 0.10 9.42
N ILE A 65 12.25 -0.06 8.11
CA ILE A 65 12.26 1.06 7.14
C ILE A 65 10.83 1.45 6.75
N ILE A 66 9.85 0.57 6.97
CA ILE A 66 8.50 0.68 6.44
C ILE A 66 7.50 0.44 7.57
N HIS A 67 6.63 1.41 7.82
CA HIS A 67 5.52 1.24 8.75
C HIS A 67 4.24 1.09 7.94
N PHE A 68 3.55 -0.05 8.09
CA PHE A 68 2.25 -0.28 7.46
C PHE A 68 1.12 -0.20 8.49
N SER A 69 0.20 0.75 8.28
CA SER A 69 -0.99 0.89 9.11
C SER A 69 -2.26 0.91 8.24
N PRO A 70 -3.01 -0.21 8.16
CA PRO A 70 -4.21 -0.31 7.34
C PRO A 70 -5.24 0.79 7.60
N SER A 71 -5.44 1.13 8.88
CA SER A 71 -6.40 2.16 9.29
C SER A 71 -5.95 3.56 8.90
N ARG A 72 -4.64 3.83 8.91
CA ARG A 72 -4.06 5.08 8.40
C ARG A 72 -4.23 5.18 6.89
N VAL A 73 -3.89 4.13 6.14
CA VAL A 73 -4.07 4.10 4.68
C VAL A 73 -5.51 4.39 4.29
N LEU A 74 -6.48 3.71 4.91
CA LEU A 74 -7.89 3.91 4.60
C LEU A 74 -8.33 5.37 4.86
N LYS A 75 -7.92 5.96 5.98
CA LYS A 75 -8.23 7.37 6.30
C LYS A 75 -7.57 8.34 5.32
N GLU A 76 -6.30 8.14 4.99
CA GLU A 76 -5.60 9.00 4.03
C GLU A 76 -6.24 8.91 2.64
N MET A 77 -6.57 7.71 2.19
CA MET A 77 -7.16 7.49 0.86
C MET A 77 -8.61 8.02 0.78
N GLU A 78 -9.36 8.01 1.88
CA GLU A 78 -10.67 8.66 1.96
C GLU A 78 -10.60 10.17 1.72
N VAL A 79 -9.58 10.82 2.28
CA VAL A 79 -9.34 12.26 2.06
C VAL A 79 -8.80 12.52 0.66
N LEU A 80 -7.95 11.63 0.15
CA LEU A 80 -7.22 11.79 -1.11
C LEU A 80 -8.07 11.56 -2.36
N LEU A 81 -9.00 10.58 -2.31
CA LEU A 81 -9.74 10.06 -3.45
C LEU A 81 -11.22 10.47 -3.46
N LYS A 82 -11.54 11.63 -2.86
CA LYS A 82 -12.90 12.20 -2.82
C LYS A 82 -13.54 12.27 -4.21
#